data_AF-A0A1G8D390-F1
#
_entry.id   AF-A0A1G8D390-F1
#
_cell.length_a   1.000
_cell.length_b   1.000
_cell.length_c   1.000
_cell.angle_alpha   90.00
_cell.angle_beta   90.00
_cell.angle_gamma   90.00
#
_symmetry.space_group_name_H-M   'P 1'
#
loop_
_entity.id
_entity.type
_entity.pdbx_description
1 polymer ?
#
loop_
_entity_poly.entity_id
_entity_poly.type
_entity_poly.pdbx_seq_one_letter_code
_entity_poly.pdbx_strand_id
1 'polypeptide(L)'
;MDDEGKLKVRARTIVEAEVFLEDLLNDTLINNSYGSFKDYDLSSPIVHVGFSFDGVKMERALIKIGINALIHYFPQVKGHRALTPYINYVLLGTDGFRGGIEKKDQIINTVPDTHTVFFSSWQGNLRIRISLFGGSFVFAFWVEQLPLVGYSEYYRLIIDYRLRQHVFQDTAAFLNSFPIKSDKEKTVSNS
;
A
#
# COMPACT_ATOMS: atom_id res chain seq x y z
N MET A 1 -6.29 21.92 -6.23
CA MET A 1 -6.23 23.02 -7.21
C MET A 1 -4.96 22.86 -8.03
N ASP A 2 -4.94 23.32 -9.27
CA ASP A 2 -3.71 23.41 -10.04
C ASP A 2 -2.97 24.73 -9.77
N ASP A 3 -1.83 24.92 -10.44
CA ASP A 3 -0.98 26.11 -10.32
C ASP A 3 -1.68 27.40 -10.79
N GLU A 4 -2.85 27.29 -11.44
CA GLU A 4 -3.72 28.40 -11.85
C GLU A 4 -4.88 28.63 -10.87
N GLY A 5 -4.90 27.93 -9.72
CA GLY A 5 -5.98 28.04 -8.74
C GLY A 5 -7.29 27.37 -9.17
N LYS A 6 -7.28 26.55 -10.23
CA LYS A 6 -8.48 25.86 -10.72
C LYS A 6 -8.64 24.51 -10.02
N LEU A 7 -9.87 24.20 -9.64
CA LEU A 7 -10.22 22.86 -9.15
C LEU A 7 -10.34 21.91 -10.35
N LYS A 8 -9.42 20.95 -10.45
CA LYS A 8 -9.50 19.87 -11.44
C LYS A 8 -10.18 18.66 -10.80
N VAL A 9 -11.39 18.33 -11.28
CA VAL A 9 -12.13 17.14 -10.86
C VAL A 9 -11.93 16.04 -11.90
N ARG A 10 -11.59 14.83 -11.45
CA ARG A 10 -11.48 13.65 -12.31
C ARG A 10 -12.62 12.69 -11.96
N ALA A 11 -13.52 12.48 -12.91
CA ALA A 11 -14.64 11.55 -12.79
C ALA A 11 -14.69 10.59 -13.99
N ARG A 12 -15.50 9.53 -13.88
CA ARG A 12 -15.64 8.54 -14.97
C ARG A 12 -16.58 9.06 -16.08
N THR A 13 -17.52 9.91 -15.70
CA THR A 13 -18.47 10.57 -16.60
C THR A 13 -18.62 12.04 -16.20
N ILE A 14 -19.11 12.87 -17.13
CA ILE A 14 -19.38 14.29 -16.86
C ILE A 14 -20.46 14.44 -15.79
N VAL A 15 -21.51 13.61 -15.84
CA VAL A 15 -22.61 13.61 -14.87
C VAL A 15 -22.11 13.34 -13.45
N GLU A 16 -21.17 12.40 -13.26
CA GLU A 16 -20.56 12.16 -11.94
C GLU A 16 -19.76 13.37 -11.43
N ALA A 17 -19.09 14.12 -12.34
CA ALA A 17 -18.37 15.32 -11.97
C ALA A 17 -19.31 16.47 -11.60
N GLU A 18 -20.42 16.62 -12.32
CA GLU A 18 -21.46 17.63 -12.05
C GLU A 18 -22.10 17.40 -10.68
N VAL A 19 -22.54 16.17 -10.40
CA VAL A 19 -23.12 15.82 -9.08
C VAL A 19 -22.13 16.08 -7.95
N PHE A 20 -20.86 15.68 -8.11
CA PHE A 20 -19.83 15.96 -7.11
C PHE A 20 -19.63 17.47 -6.88
N LEU A 21 -19.65 18.28 -7.95
CA LEU A 21 -19.50 19.72 -7.85
C LEU A 21 -20.71 20.38 -7.20
N GLU A 22 -21.92 19.92 -7.52
CA GLU A 22 -23.17 20.36 -6.88
C GLU A 22 -23.16 20.05 -5.38
N ASP A 23 -22.79 18.82 -4.99
CA ASP A 23 -22.67 18.43 -3.59
C ASP A 23 -21.62 19.27 -2.87
N LEU A 24 -20.45 19.48 -3.47
CA LEU A 24 -19.37 20.30 -2.90
C LEU A 24 -19.78 21.77 -2.74
N LEU A 25 -20.50 22.33 -3.72
CA LEU A 25 -21.00 23.70 -3.66
C LEU A 25 -22.08 23.83 -2.60
N ASN A 26 -23.03 22.90 -2.53
CA ASN A 26 -24.07 22.89 -1.51
C ASN A 26 -23.47 22.77 -0.11
N ASP A 27 -22.46 21.93 0.06
CA ASP A 27 -21.75 21.73 1.32
C ASP A 27 -20.92 22.95 1.76
N THR A 28 -20.47 23.77 0.82
CA THR A 28 -19.68 25.00 1.09
C THR A 28 -20.53 26.26 1.22
N LEU A 29 -21.74 26.27 0.65
CA LEU A 29 -22.71 27.36 0.75
C LEU A 29 -23.47 27.34 2.08
N ILE A 30 -23.76 26.14 2.59
CA ILE A 30 -24.21 25.97 3.96
C ILE A 30 -22.95 26.09 4.83
N ASN A 31 -22.95 26.96 5.84
CA ASN A 31 -21.88 27.04 6.84
C ASN A 31 -21.86 25.74 7.67
N ASN A 32 -21.47 24.65 7.03
CA ASN A 32 -21.17 23.40 7.67
C ASN A 32 -19.83 23.62 8.37
N SER A 33 -19.91 23.91 9.67
CA SER A 33 -18.75 23.77 10.53
C SER A 33 -18.37 22.29 10.51
N TYR A 34 -17.34 21.95 9.74
CA TYR A 34 -16.68 20.66 9.87
C TYR A 34 -16.02 20.66 11.24
N GLY A 35 -16.74 20.17 12.25
CA GLY A 35 -16.20 20.01 13.58
C GLY A 35 -15.07 18.98 13.52
N SER A 36 -13.82 19.44 13.60
CA SER A 36 -12.79 18.62 14.23
C SER A 36 -13.31 18.28 15.63
N PHE A 37 -13.43 16.99 15.93
CA PHE A 37 -13.83 16.39 17.21
C PHE A 37 -14.11 17.39 18.34
N LYS A 38 -15.36 17.44 18.82
CA LYS A 38 -15.67 18.14 20.08
C LYS A 38 -14.77 17.57 21.18
N ASP A 39 -14.09 18.48 21.88
CA ASP A 39 -13.42 18.30 23.18
C ASP A 39 -11.93 17.90 23.23
N TYR A 40 -11.11 18.16 22.20
CA TYR A 40 -9.64 18.07 22.36
C TYR A 40 -8.90 19.35 21.94
N ASP A 41 -8.39 20.05 22.95
CA ASP A 41 -7.32 21.05 23.00
C ASP A 41 -6.94 21.76 21.68
N LEU A 42 -7.57 22.92 21.44
CA LEU A 42 -7.31 23.84 20.33
C LEU A 42 -5.94 24.55 20.39
N SER A 43 -5.06 24.24 21.36
CA SER A 43 -3.73 24.84 21.47
C SER A 43 -2.66 24.13 20.63
N SER A 44 -2.98 22.98 20.03
CA SER A 44 -2.05 22.22 19.20
C SER A 44 -2.21 22.57 17.71
N PRO A 45 -1.15 22.97 16.98
CA PRO A 45 -1.20 23.24 15.53
C PRO A 45 -1.39 21.97 14.68
N ILE A 46 -1.79 20.85 15.29
CA ILE A 46 -1.91 19.55 14.64
C ILE A 46 -3.33 19.42 14.07
N VAL A 47 -3.44 19.58 12.75
CA VAL A 47 -4.67 19.25 12.01
C VAL A 47 -4.84 17.74 12.00
N HIS A 48 -5.77 17.23 12.80
CA HIS A 48 -6.14 15.82 12.81
C HIS A 48 -7.14 15.54 11.68
N VAL A 49 -6.65 15.03 10.55
CA VAL A 49 -7.49 14.59 9.43
C VAL A 49 -8.00 13.18 9.70
N GLY A 50 -9.30 13.05 9.99
CA GLY A 50 -9.97 11.75 10.09
C GLY A 50 -10.39 11.27 8.70
N PHE A 51 -9.86 10.14 8.24
CA PHE A 51 -10.31 9.51 7.00
C PHE A 51 -11.42 8.51 7.31
N SER A 52 -12.60 8.70 6.72
CA SER A 52 -13.62 7.65 6.67
C SER A 52 -13.17 6.62 5.63
N PHE A 53 -12.55 5.53 6.08
CA PHE A 53 -12.15 4.42 5.23
C PHE A 53 -13.24 3.35 5.19
N ASP A 54 -13.80 3.13 4.01
CA ASP A 54 -14.52 1.90 3.71
C ASP A 54 -13.50 0.76 3.68
N GLY A 55 -13.46 -0.02 4.77
CA GLY A 55 -12.48 -1.10 4.96
C GLY A 55 -12.51 -2.13 3.84
N VAL A 56 -13.68 -2.44 3.29
CA VAL A 56 -13.83 -3.40 2.20
C VAL A 56 -13.23 -2.83 0.91
N LYS A 57 -13.48 -1.56 0.60
CA LYS A 57 -12.85 -0.92 -0.56
C LYS A 57 -11.33 -0.84 -0.41
N MET A 58 -10.84 -0.56 0.79
CA MET A 58 -9.41 -0.55 1.08
C MET A 58 -8.79 -1.93 0.86
N GLU A 59 -9.38 -2.99 1.42
CA GLU A 59 -8.91 -4.37 1.23
C GLU A 59 -8.91 -4.78 -0.25
N ARG A 60 -9.99 -4.50 -0.98
CA ARG A 60 -10.06 -4.75 -2.43
C ARG A 60 -8.98 -4.01 -3.21
N ALA A 61 -8.70 -2.75 -2.86
CA ALA A 61 -7.65 -1.97 -3.50
C ALA A 61 -6.26 -2.58 -3.23
N LEU A 62 -5.99 -2.97 -1.99
CA LEU A 62 -4.72 -3.58 -1.58
C LEU A 62 -4.51 -4.93 -2.26
N ILE A 63 -5.52 -5.80 -2.28
CA ILE A 63 -5.44 -7.08 -3.00
C ILE A 63 -5.21 -6.85 -4.49
N LYS A 64 -5.90 -5.89 -5.11
CA LYS A 64 -5.71 -5.54 -6.52
C LYS A 64 -4.27 -5.11 -6.80
N ILE A 65 -3.67 -4.29 -5.93
CA ILE A 65 -2.26 -3.89 -6.05
C ILE A 65 -1.36 -5.13 -6.00
N GLY A 66 -1.56 -6.01 -5.01
CA GLY A 66 -0.76 -7.22 -4.85
C GLY A 66 -0.86 -8.18 -6.05
N ILE A 67 -2.08 -8.45 -6.54
CA ILE A 67 -2.31 -9.33 -7.70
C ILE A 67 -1.72 -8.71 -8.98
N ASN A 68 -1.94 -7.41 -9.22
CA ASN A 68 -1.40 -6.77 -10.41
C ASN A 68 0.13 -6.80 -10.44
N ALA A 69 0.77 -6.53 -9.29
CA ALA A 69 2.22 -6.65 -9.16
C ALA A 69 2.68 -8.09 -9.40
N LEU A 70 1.99 -9.07 -8.80
CA LEU A 70 2.30 -10.49 -9.00
C LEU A 70 2.22 -10.89 -10.48
N ILE A 71 1.13 -10.56 -11.17
CA ILE A 71 0.93 -10.91 -12.59
C ILE A 71 1.94 -10.19 -13.50
N HIS A 72 2.33 -8.96 -13.14
CA HIS A 72 3.29 -8.19 -13.93
C HIS A 72 4.70 -8.82 -13.88
N TYR A 73 5.19 -9.17 -12.68
CA TYR A 73 6.53 -9.72 -12.51
C TYR A 73 6.62 -11.24 -12.69
N PHE A 74 5.49 -11.94 -12.58
CA PHE A 74 5.39 -13.39 -12.75
C PHE A 74 4.23 -13.76 -13.68
N PRO A 75 4.33 -13.45 -14.99
CA PRO A 75 3.21 -13.58 -15.93
C PRO A 75 2.67 -15.01 -16.05
N GLN A 76 3.47 -16.03 -15.73
CA GLN A 76 3.05 -17.43 -15.70
C GLN A 76 1.89 -17.72 -14.72
N VAL A 77 1.66 -16.87 -13.72
CA VAL A 77 0.57 -17.08 -12.74
C VAL A 77 -0.79 -16.60 -13.20
N LYS A 78 -0.86 -15.81 -14.29
CA LYS A 78 -2.09 -15.10 -14.70
C LYS A 78 -3.30 -16.03 -14.87
N GLY A 79 -3.09 -17.27 -15.33
CA GLY A 79 -4.13 -18.27 -15.52
C GLY A 79 -4.26 -19.28 -14.37
N HIS A 80 -3.52 -19.11 -13.28
CA HIS A 80 -3.50 -20.11 -12.20
C HIS A 80 -4.78 -20.03 -11.37
N ARG A 81 -5.45 -21.18 -11.18
CA ARG A 81 -6.73 -21.30 -10.45
C ARG A 81 -6.70 -20.73 -9.02
N ALA A 82 -5.53 -20.71 -8.40
CA ALA A 82 -5.33 -20.15 -7.06
C ALA A 82 -5.64 -18.64 -6.98
N LEU A 83 -5.55 -17.91 -8.10
CA LEU A 83 -5.83 -16.47 -8.09
C LEU A 83 -7.33 -16.14 -8.22
N THR A 84 -8.15 -17.09 -8.68
CA THR A 84 -9.58 -16.87 -8.96
C THR A 84 -10.34 -16.26 -7.78
N PRO A 85 -10.21 -16.76 -6.52
CA PRO A 85 -10.92 -16.17 -5.39
C PRO A 85 -10.56 -14.71 -5.14
N TYR A 86 -9.29 -14.35 -5.32
CA TYR A 86 -8.81 -12.98 -5.07
C TYR A 86 -9.23 -12.04 -6.21
N ILE A 87 -9.22 -12.52 -7.46
CA ILE A 87 -9.75 -11.78 -8.61
C ILE A 87 -11.25 -11.53 -8.45
N ASN A 88 -12.02 -12.56 -8.06
CA ASN A 88 -13.44 -12.45 -7.78
C ASN A 88 -13.72 -11.47 -6.64
N TYR A 89 -12.99 -11.56 -5.53
CA TYR A 89 -13.14 -10.62 -4.42
C TYR A 89 -12.87 -9.17 -4.86
N VAL A 90 -11.82 -8.94 -5.65
CA VAL A 90 -11.53 -7.60 -6.18
C VAL A 90 -12.63 -7.09 -7.10
N LEU A 91 -13.18 -7.92 -7.98
CA LEU A 91 -14.16 -7.50 -8.99
C LEU A 91 -15.59 -7.43 -8.45
N LEU A 92 -16.03 -8.49 -7.79
CA LEU A 92 -17.41 -8.74 -7.38
C LEU A 92 -17.65 -8.45 -5.89
N GLY A 93 -16.60 -8.39 -5.07
CA GLY A 93 -16.73 -8.30 -3.61
C GLY A 93 -17.27 -9.59 -2.97
N THR A 94 -17.31 -10.67 -3.74
CA THR A 94 -17.76 -12.00 -3.33
C THR A 94 -16.54 -12.89 -3.21
N ASP A 95 -16.53 -13.79 -2.22
CA ASP A 95 -15.45 -14.72 -1.84
C ASP A 95 -14.53 -14.20 -0.73
N GLY A 96 -14.33 -15.02 0.31
CA GLY A 96 -13.41 -14.72 1.40
C GLY A 96 -11.96 -14.95 0.98
N PHE A 97 -11.07 -14.04 1.34
CA PHE A 97 -9.62 -14.24 1.28
C PHE A 97 -9.08 -14.40 2.70
N ARG A 98 -7.91 -15.02 2.83
CA ARG A 98 -7.15 -14.99 4.10
C ARG A 98 -6.16 -13.84 4.04
N GLY A 99 -6.38 -12.85 4.89
CA GLY A 99 -5.50 -11.70 5.01
C GLY A 99 -5.99 -10.71 6.05
N GLY A 100 -5.26 -9.61 6.21
CA GLY A 100 -5.59 -8.57 7.16
C GLY A 100 -4.43 -7.63 7.42
N ILE A 101 -4.65 -6.74 8.39
CA ILE A 101 -3.65 -5.80 8.86
C ILE A 101 -2.69 -6.50 9.83
N GLU A 102 -1.40 -6.37 9.56
CA GLU A 102 -0.30 -6.84 10.38
C GLU A 102 0.51 -5.68 10.94
N LYS A 103 1.20 -5.96 12.05
CA LYS A 103 2.24 -5.07 12.57
C LYS A 103 3.39 -4.97 11.57
N LYS A 104 3.98 -3.80 11.54
CA LYS A 104 5.25 -3.55 10.86
C LYS A 104 6.36 -4.44 11.40
N ASP A 105 7.27 -4.80 10.50
CA ASP A 105 8.59 -5.30 10.86
C ASP A 105 9.67 -4.51 10.12
N GLN A 106 10.88 -4.49 10.67
CA GLN A 106 12.00 -3.71 10.13
C GLN A 106 12.46 -4.20 8.75
N ILE A 107 12.03 -5.40 8.34
CA ILE A 107 12.44 -6.07 7.11
C ILE A 107 11.67 -5.49 5.91
N ILE A 108 10.40 -5.16 6.10
CA ILE A 108 9.51 -4.61 5.06
C ILE A 108 9.30 -3.10 5.21
N ASN A 109 9.75 -2.51 6.33
CA ASN A 109 9.57 -1.10 6.60
C ASN A 109 10.14 -0.23 5.47
N THR A 110 9.19 0.44 4.82
CA THR A 110 9.38 1.42 3.77
C THR A 110 10.04 2.67 4.35
N VAL A 111 11.01 3.20 3.63
CA VAL A 111 11.44 4.60 3.78
C VAL A 111 10.23 5.49 3.45
N PRO A 112 10.13 6.72 4.00
CA PRO A 112 9.06 7.64 3.63
C PRO A 112 8.92 7.77 2.10
N ASP A 113 7.70 7.99 1.62
CA ASP A 113 7.37 8.15 0.20
C ASP A 113 7.63 6.92 -0.70
N THR A 114 7.64 5.72 -0.10
CA THR A 114 7.75 4.47 -0.87
C THR A 114 6.56 3.54 -0.64
N HIS A 115 6.14 2.82 -1.69
CA HIS A 115 5.32 1.61 -1.55
C HIS A 115 6.20 0.38 -1.70
N THR A 116 5.94 -0.62 -0.86
CA THR A 116 6.58 -1.92 -0.98
C THR A 116 5.54 -3.01 -1.14
N VAL A 117 5.73 -3.87 -2.13
CA VAL A 117 5.04 -5.15 -2.26
C VAL A 117 6.07 -6.27 -2.12
N PHE A 118 5.87 -7.14 -1.15
CA PHE A 118 6.79 -8.20 -0.80
C PHE A 118 6.13 -9.56 -1.02
N PHE A 119 6.83 -10.44 -1.72
CA PHE A 119 6.40 -11.79 -2.08
C PHE A 119 7.30 -12.79 -1.35
N SER A 120 6.72 -13.72 -0.60
CA SER A 120 7.47 -14.76 0.10
C SER A 120 6.70 -16.06 0.16
N SER A 121 7.39 -17.19 0.13
CA SER A 121 6.78 -18.51 0.34
C SER A 121 6.58 -18.79 1.84
N TRP A 122 5.41 -19.27 2.23
CA TRP A 122 5.13 -19.77 3.58
C TRP A 122 4.26 -21.02 3.51
N GLN A 123 4.79 -22.16 3.95
CA GLN A 123 4.08 -23.45 4.00
C GLN A 123 3.42 -23.84 2.66
N GLY A 124 4.10 -23.60 1.53
CA GLY A 124 3.58 -23.91 0.20
C GLY A 124 2.57 -22.89 -0.36
N ASN A 125 2.30 -21.81 0.37
CA ASN A 125 1.47 -20.70 -0.07
C ASN A 125 2.33 -19.48 -0.40
N LEU A 126 1.86 -18.65 -1.32
CA LEU A 126 2.47 -17.35 -1.58
C LEU A 126 1.88 -16.33 -0.60
N ARG A 127 2.71 -15.71 0.23
CA ARG A 127 2.33 -14.57 1.05
C ARG A 127 2.71 -13.28 0.34
N ILE A 128 1.75 -12.37 0.23
CA ILE A 128 1.91 -11.03 -0.35
C ILE A 128 1.71 -10.02 0.77
N ARG A 129 2.71 -9.16 1.00
CA ARG A 129 2.67 -8.09 2.02
C ARG A 129 2.82 -6.75 1.34
N ILE A 130 2.01 -5.78 1.73
CA ILE A 130 1.93 -4.45 1.13
C ILE A 130 2.10 -3.42 2.23
N SER A 131 3.04 -2.51 2.03
CA SER A 131 3.26 -1.35 2.89
C SER A 131 3.19 -0.09 2.01
N LEU A 132 2.39 0.90 2.44
CA LEU A 132 2.18 2.13 1.68
C LEU A 132 2.70 3.34 2.46
N PHE A 133 3.50 4.19 1.81
CA PHE A 133 3.96 5.51 2.24
C PHE A 133 4.69 5.55 3.58
N GLY A 134 5.43 4.49 3.94
CA GLY A 134 5.98 4.41 5.31
C GLY A 134 4.89 4.32 6.39
N GLY A 135 3.62 4.10 6.02
CA GLY A 135 2.44 4.18 6.86
C GLY A 135 2.37 3.06 7.89
N SER A 136 1.70 3.29 9.03
CA SER A 136 1.81 2.54 10.30
C SER A 136 1.47 1.05 10.28
N PHE A 137 0.98 0.52 9.17
CA PHE A 137 0.54 -0.87 9.06
C PHE A 137 1.10 -1.55 7.81
N VAL A 138 1.09 -2.88 7.84
CA VAL A 138 1.35 -3.73 6.67
C VAL A 138 0.08 -4.51 6.41
N PHE A 139 -0.41 -4.54 5.17
CA PHE A 139 -1.49 -5.43 4.79
C PHE A 139 -0.90 -6.71 4.23
N ALA A 140 -1.36 -7.86 4.68
CA ALA A 140 -0.89 -9.15 4.20
C ALA A 140 -2.05 -10.03 3.78
N PHE A 141 -1.85 -10.81 2.72
CA PHE A 141 -2.74 -11.89 2.35
C PHE A 141 -1.95 -13.06 1.78
N TRP A 142 -2.56 -14.23 1.82
CA TRP A 142 -1.96 -15.48 1.33
C TRP A 142 -2.73 -15.93 0.11
N VAL A 143 -2.03 -16.30 -0.95
CA VAL A 143 -2.54 -17.03 -2.10
C VAL A 143 -2.23 -18.50 -1.89
N GLU A 144 -3.25 -19.28 -1.60
CA GLU A 144 -3.10 -20.70 -1.30
C GLU A 144 -2.71 -21.51 -2.53
N GLN A 145 -1.88 -22.54 -2.35
CA GLN A 145 -1.49 -23.47 -3.43
C GLN A 145 -0.87 -22.80 -4.66
N LEU A 146 -0.15 -21.68 -4.48
CA LEU A 146 0.61 -21.03 -5.53
C LEU A 146 2.12 -21.18 -5.27
N PRO A 147 2.76 -22.28 -5.72
CA PRO A 147 4.18 -22.51 -5.56
C PRO A 147 4.96 -21.69 -6.61
N LEU A 148 5.03 -20.38 -6.40
CA LEU A 148 5.78 -19.47 -7.27
C LEU A 148 7.23 -19.29 -6.80
N VAL A 149 7.40 -19.24 -5.48
CA VAL A 149 8.64 -18.83 -4.82
C VAL A 149 9.23 -20.05 -4.14
N GLY A 150 10.50 -20.34 -4.43
CA GLY A 150 11.23 -21.45 -3.81
C GLY A 150 11.25 -21.35 -2.28
N TYR A 151 11.60 -22.44 -1.60
CA TYR A 151 11.72 -22.42 -0.15
C TYR A 151 12.80 -21.40 0.26
N SER A 152 12.44 -20.41 1.08
CA SER A 152 13.29 -19.27 1.49
C SER A 152 13.62 -18.23 0.42
N GLU A 153 12.97 -18.28 -0.74
CA GLU A 153 13.05 -17.17 -1.70
C GLU A 153 12.05 -16.06 -1.33
N TYR A 154 12.40 -14.84 -1.72
CA TYR A 154 11.50 -13.70 -1.61
C TYR A 154 11.84 -12.66 -2.67
N TYR A 155 10.82 -11.89 -3.03
CA TYR A 155 10.93 -10.81 -4.00
C TYR A 155 10.32 -9.55 -3.41
N ARG A 156 10.90 -8.40 -3.76
CA ARG A 156 10.43 -7.11 -3.29
C ARG A 156 10.29 -6.14 -4.45
N LEU A 157 9.09 -5.61 -4.64
CA LEU A 157 8.85 -4.44 -5.45
C LEU A 157 8.89 -3.20 -4.55
N ILE A 158 9.73 -2.23 -4.90
CA ILE A 158 9.75 -0.89 -4.31
C ILE A 158 9.28 0.09 -5.38
N ILE A 159 8.28 0.90 -5.04
CA ILE A 159 7.86 2.06 -5.83
C ILE A 159 8.30 3.28 -5.06
N ASP A 160 9.31 3.97 -5.57
CA ASP A 160 9.86 5.18 -4.99
C ASP A 160 9.27 6.39 -5.71
N TYR A 161 8.40 7.13 -5.01
CA TYR A 161 7.73 8.30 -5.58
C TYR A 161 8.64 9.54 -5.64
N ARG A 162 9.68 9.61 -4.81
CA ARG A 162 10.65 10.70 -4.84
C ARG A 162 11.54 10.61 -6.07
N LEU A 163 12.06 9.41 -6.32
CA LEU A 163 12.94 9.12 -7.45
C LEU A 163 12.16 8.73 -8.72
N ARG A 164 10.82 8.58 -8.62
CA ARG A 164 9.92 8.17 -9.71
C ARG A 164 10.35 6.87 -10.39
N GLN A 165 10.78 5.90 -9.59
CA GLN A 165 11.33 4.63 -10.08
C GLN A 165 10.63 3.43 -9.45
N HIS A 166 10.58 2.33 -10.19
CA HIS A 166 10.15 1.03 -9.70
C HIS A 166 11.36 0.10 -9.69
N VAL A 167 11.67 -0.47 -8.53
CA VAL A 167 12.79 -1.39 -8.36
C VAL A 167 12.24 -2.73 -7.92
N PHE A 168 12.42 -3.75 -8.77
CA PHE A 168 12.08 -5.12 -8.43
C PHE A 168 13.35 -5.87 -8.05
N GLN A 169 13.35 -6.48 -6.87
CA GLN A 169 14.50 -7.14 -6.26
C GLN A 169 14.19 -8.60 -6.02
N ASP A 170 15.11 -9.47 -6.41
CA ASP A 170 15.16 -10.86 -5.99
C ASP A 170 15.75 -11.00 -4.58
N THR A 171 15.88 -12.24 -4.11
CA THR A 171 16.43 -12.58 -2.80
C THR A 171 17.81 -11.94 -2.57
N ALA A 172 18.71 -12.02 -3.56
CA ALA A 172 20.08 -11.53 -3.42
C ALA A 172 20.13 -9.99 -3.39
N ALA A 173 19.43 -9.34 -4.32
CA ALA A 173 19.33 -7.88 -4.36
C ALA A 173 18.65 -7.32 -3.09
N PHE A 174 17.66 -8.04 -2.56
CA PHE A 174 17.03 -7.68 -1.29
C PHE A 174 18.02 -7.74 -0.12
N LEU A 175 18.75 -8.85 0.03
CA LEU A 175 19.71 -9.01 1.13
C LEU A 175 20.83 -7.97 1.09
N ASN A 176 21.28 -7.60 -0.10
CA ASN A 176 22.31 -6.59 -0.31
C ASN A 176 21.82 -5.15 -0.15
N SER A 177 20.50 -4.93 -0.05
CA SER A 177 19.92 -3.59 0.08
C SER A 177 20.01 -3.01 1.49
N PHE A 178 20.32 -3.83 2.49
CA PHE A 178 20.49 -3.37 3.86
C PHE A 178 21.90 -2.80 4.03
N PRO A 179 22.05 -1.63 4.67
CA PRO A 179 23.37 -1.11 4.97
C PRO A 179 24.11 -2.12 5.86
N ILE A 180 25.20 -2.68 5.35
CA ILE A 180 26.14 -3.46 6.16
C ILE A 180 26.68 -2.47 7.19
N LYS A 181 26.29 -2.62 8.47
CA LYS A 181 27.01 -1.95 9.55
C LYS A 181 28.44 -2.46 9.48
N SER A 182 29.34 -1.66 8.93
CA SER A 182 30.77 -1.91 9.06
C SER A 182 31.10 -1.70 10.53
N ASP A 183 31.34 -2.77 11.28
CA ASP A 183 31.87 -2.75 12.66
C ASP A 183 33.34 -2.24 12.71
N LYS A 184 33.67 -1.19 11.96
CA LYS A 184 35.01 -0.59 11.87
C LYS A 184 35.12 0.81 12.49
N GLU A 185 34.28 1.11 13.49
CA GLU A 185 34.47 2.28 14.36
C GLU A 185 34.51 1.88 15.84
N LYS A 186 35.39 0.92 16.18
CA LYS A 186 35.86 0.71 17.56
C LYS A 186 37.31 0.25 17.57
N THR A 187 38.21 1.08 17.05
CA THR A 187 39.65 1.00 17.34
C THR A 187 40.34 2.23 16.77
N VAL A 188 40.18 3.40 17.40
CA VAL A 188 41.25 4.40 17.63
C VAL A 188 40.70 5.43 18.62
N SER A 189 41.04 5.28 19.89
CA SER A 189 41.33 6.38 20.83
C SER A 189 41.41 5.79 22.24
N ASN A 190 42.63 5.40 22.61
CA ASN A 190 43.20 5.62 23.94
C ASN A 190 44.66 5.17 23.85
N SER A 191 45.47 6.08 23.31
CA SER A 191 46.92 6.15 23.48
C SER A 191 47.20 7.48 24.15
#